data_AF-A0A7C8E5C8-F1
#
_entry.id   AF-A0A7C8E5C8-F1
#
_cell.length_a   1.000
_cell.length_b   1.000
_cell.length_c   1.000
_cell.angle_alpha   90.00
_cell.angle_beta   90.00
_cell.angle_gamma   90.00
#
_symmetry.space_group_name_H-M   'P 1'
#
loop_
_entity.id
_entity.type
_entity.pdbx_description
1 polymer ?
#
loop_
_entity_poly.entity_id
_entity_poly.type
_entity_poly.pdbx_seq_one_letter_code
_entity_poly.pdbx_strand_id
1 'polypeptide(L)'
;MKDAQKPDHITLNTLISRLKEGRFVIPDFQREFEWRPWNIKDLMRSIFLDYYIGSRLLWKGKKENFQALSCEIVYGYDGTTGQHPWNYGNGKPEYIVLDGQQRLTALYYAFIAPDVPLPNRASRAVYFVHVDKFMGEQYDEAFQYDWLSKRFSKIINNREVQYAEHIFPLSVLGAGGWDLPNWVQGYEAFWKQAVSDAQSANDTTKAEIAIFHAENAEAFGEHLKGITEEYQVAYIELDKDLEVDKVCDIFTQINSRGIRLDVFGLVNALLKPKGLQLKHMWREAAPRLEFIDTGKMNVYILQVIKTEGLDLHF
;
A
#
# COMPACT_ATOMS: atom_id res chain seq x y z
N MET A 1 -0.53 -14.68 29.39
CA MET A 1 -0.17 -13.61 28.45
C MET A 1 1.31 -13.58 28.06
N LYS A 2 2.16 -14.51 28.53
CA LYS A 2 3.62 -14.44 28.28
C LYS A 2 4.05 -14.74 26.83
N ASP A 3 3.16 -15.25 25.97
CA ASP A 3 3.48 -15.65 24.59
C ASP A 3 2.49 -15.13 23.52
N ALA A 4 1.74 -14.07 23.82
CA ALA A 4 0.64 -13.61 22.96
C ALA A 4 1.08 -12.77 21.75
N GLN A 5 2.35 -12.33 21.71
CA GLN A 5 2.91 -11.48 20.67
C GLN A 5 4.25 -12.04 20.21
N LYS A 6 4.47 -12.13 18.90
CA LYS A 6 5.71 -12.61 18.29
C LYS A 6 6.23 -11.55 17.30
N PRO A 7 7.31 -10.82 17.64
CA PRO A 7 8.01 -9.99 16.67
C PRO A 7 8.63 -10.89 15.59
N ASP A 8 8.48 -10.49 14.33
CA ASP A 8 8.99 -11.21 13.19
C ASP A 8 9.27 -10.26 12.02
N HIS A 9 9.90 -10.78 10.96
CA HIS A 9 10.26 -10.05 9.76
C HIS A 9 9.77 -10.79 8.51
N ILE A 10 9.43 -10.03 7.48
CA ILE A 10 9.06 -10.57 6.18
C ILE A 10 9.75 -9.80 5.06
N THR A 11 10.29 -10.51 4.06
CA THR A 11 10.88 -9.87 2.89
C THR A 11 9.83 -9.08 2.10
N LEU A 12 10.26 -8.02 1.41
CA LEU A 12 9.37 -7.24 0.56
C LEU A 12 8.65 -8.11 -0.48
N ASN A 13 9.36 -9.02 -1.14
CA ASN A 13 8.78 -9.91 -2.14
C ASN A 13 7.68 -10.81 -1.55
N THR A 14 7.92 -11.37 -0.35
CA THR A 14 6.92 -12.21 0.33
C THR A 14 5.71 -11.37 0.74
N LEU A 15 5.90 -10.13 1.20
CA LEU A 15 4.81 -9.22 1.54
C LEU A 15 3.95 -8.88 0.30
N ILE A 16 4.58 -8.58 -0.83
CA ILE A 16 3.90 -8.32 -2.12
C ILE A 16 3.10 -9.55 -2.55
N SER A 17 3.66 -10.75 -2.45
CA SER A 17 2.96 -12.01 -2.74
C SER A 17 1.73 -12.19 -1.83
N ARG A 18 1.86 -12.00 -0.51
CA ARG A 18 0.72 -12.09 0.43
C ARG A 18 -0.36 -11.04 0.15
N LEU A 19 0.03 -9.83 -0.27
CA LEU A 19 -0.89 -8.78 -0.71
C LEU A 19 -1.68 -9.22 -1.95
N LYS A 20 -0.99 -9.75 -2.97
CA LYS A 20 -1.60 -10.25 -4.21
C LYS A 20 -2.60 -11.39 -3.96
N GLU A 21 -2.29 -12.27 -3.00
CA GLU A 21 -3.15 -13.39 -2.61
C GLU A 21 -4.34 -12.98 -1.72
N GLY A 22 -4.44 -11.70 -1.33
CA GLY A 22 -5.54 -11.22 -0.49
C GLY A 22 -5.48 -11.78 0.94
N ARG A 23 -4.27 -11.96 1.49
CA ARG A 23 -4.09 -12.52 2.84
C ARG A 23 -4.39 -11.55 3.97
N PHE A 24 -4.51 -10.26 3.68
CA PHE A 24 -4.72 -9.21 4.66
C PHE A 24 -6.14 -8.67 4.60
N VAL A 25 -6.77 -8.56 5.77
CA VAL A 25 -8.09 -7.94 5.93
C VAL A 25 -8.03 -6.84 6.98
N ILE A 26 -8.90 -5.85 6.83
CA ILE A 26 -8.94 -4.63 7.64
C ILE A 26 -10.22 -4.64 8.48
N PRO A 27 -10.16 -4.56 9.82
CA PRO A 27 -11.35 -4.42 10.65
C PRO A 27 -12.16 -3.17 10.32
N ASP A 28 -13.47 -3.25 10.45
CA ASP A 28 -14.36 -2.10 10.23
C ASP A 28 -14.17 -0.97 11.26
N PHE A 29 -13.54 -1.26 12.39
CA PHE A 29 -13.22 -0.24 13.39
C PHE A 29 -12.06 0.67 12.96
N GLN A 30 -11.32 0.32 11.90
CA GLN A 30 -10.29 1.18 11.34
C GLN A 30 -10.87 2.24 10.39
N ARG A 31 -10.22 3.41 10.39
CA ARG A 31 -10.53 4.51 9.48
C ARG A 31 -10.36 4.12 8.01
N GLU A 32 -10.98 4.88 7.13
CA GLU A 32 -10.82 4.70 5.68
C GLU A 32 -9.38 4.91 5.22
N PHE A 33 -9.07 4.41 4.02
CA PHE A 33 -7.85 4.78 3.33
C PHE A 33 -7.89 6.27 2.95
N GLU A 34 -6.91 7.03 3.45
CA GLU A 34 -6.86 8.50 3.30
C GLU A 34 -5.57 8.99 2.64
N TRP A 35 -4.58 8.12 2.47
CA TRP A 35 -3.31 8.48 1.87
C TRP A 35 -3.47 8.96 0.44
N ARG A 36 -2.80 10.08 0.15
CA ARG A 36 -2.79 10.68 -1.16
C ARG A 36 -1.64 10.09 -1.99
N PRO A 37 -1.65 10.22 -3.34
CA PRO A 37 -0.60 9.64 -4.18
C PRO A 37 0.83 9.99 -3.75
N TRP A 38 1.08 11.22 -3.30
CA TRP A 38 2.40 11.60 -2.80
C TRP A 38 2.81 10.87 -1.51
N ASN A 39 1.87 10.48 -0.63
CA ASN A 39 2.21 9.66 0.54
C ASN A 39 2.70 8.26 0.12
N ILE A 40 2.09 7.70 -0.93
CA ILE A 40 2.51 6.41 -1.49
C ILE A 40 3.89 6.56 -2.13
N LYS A 41 4.09 7.61 -2.93
CA LYS A 41 5.39 7.97 -3.53
C LYS A 41 6.50 8.07 -2.47
N ASP A 42 6.26 8.78 -1.37
CA ASP A 42 7.24 8.96 -0.29
C ASP A 42 7.55 7.66 0.46
N LEU A 43 6.55 6.77 0.61
CA LEU A 43 6.76 5.43 1.14
C LEU A 43 7.67 4.61 0.21
N MET A 44 7.46 4.69 -1.11
CA MET A 44 8.30 3.97 -2.08
C MET A 44 9.74 4.46 -2.04
N ARG A 45 9.95 5.79 -1.98
CA ARG A 45 11.27 6.38 -1.77
C ARG A 45 11.93 5.82 -0.50
N SER A 46 11.20 5.73 0.61
CA SER A 46 11.74 5.21 1.87
C SER A 46 12.19 3.76 1.75
N ILE A 47 11.43 2.92 1.04
CA ILE A 47 11.77 1.50 0.85
C ILE A 47 13.01 1.34 -0.02
N PHE A 48 13.08 2.06 -1.14
CA PHE A 48 14.24 2.00 -2.04
C PHE A 48 15.51 2.59 -1.41
N LEU A 49 15.39 3.49 -0.44
CA LEU A 49 16.53 4.01 0.33
C LEU A 49 16.84 3.18 1.58
N ASP A 50 16.28 1.98 1.70
CA ASP A 50 16.48 1.08 2.85
C ASP A 50 16.13 1.73 4.21
N TYR A 51 15.20 2.69 4.22
CA TYR A 51 14.75 3.34 5.44
C TYR A 51 13.68 2.53 6.17
N TYR A 52 13.77 2.51 7.49
CA TYR A 52 12.77 1.88 8.34
C TYR A 52 11.38 2.51 8.18
N ILE A 53 10.43 1.75 7.61
CA ILE A 53 9.05 2.20 7.39
C ILE A 53 8.09 1.92 8.56
N GLY A 54 8.60 1.60 9.75
CA GLY A 54 7.79 1.22 10.90
C GLY A 54 7.38 -0.26 10.93
N SER A 55 7.06 -0.78 12.11
CA SER A 55 6.47 -2.11 12.27
C SER A 55 4.99 -2.12 11.91
N ARG A 56 4.41 -3.31 11.72
CA ARG A 56 2.97 -3.55 11.62
C ARG A 56 2.50 -4.40 12.78
N LEU A 57 1.25 -4.24 13.20
CA LEU A 57 0.61 -5.16 14.13
C LEU A 57 -0.41 -5.99 13.34
N LEU A 58 -0.22 -7.29 13.33
CA LEU A 58 -1.06 -8.26 12.62
C LEU A 58 -1.65 -9.23 13.63
N TRP A 59 -2.89 -9.64 13.43
CA TRP A 59 -3.51 -10.71 14.18
C TRP A 59 -3.84 -11.86 13.25
N LYS A 60 -3.31 -13.05 13.54
CA LYS A 60 -3.59 -14.25 12.75
C LYS A 60 -5.04 -14.67 12.99
N GLY A 61 -5.94 -14.40 12.06
CA GLY A 61 -7.38 -14.58 12.26
C GLY A 61 -7.92 -15.89 11.70
N LYS A 62 -9.05 -16.33 12.23
CA LYS A 62 -9.93 -17.36 11.64
C LYS A 62 -11.22 -16.70 11.16
N LYS A 63 -12.06 -17.48 10.46
CA LYS A 63 -13.31 -17.00 9.85
C LYS A 63 -14.21 -16.31 10.87
N GLU A 64 -14.26 -16.82 12.09
CA GLU A 64 -15.06 -16.29 13.19
C GLU A 64 -14.56 -14.90 13.63
N ASN A 65 -13.23 -14.70 13.70
CA ASN A 65 -12.64 -13.40 14.04
C ASN A 65 -12.93 -12.35 12.96
N PHE A 66 -12.80 -12.75 11.70
CA PHE A 66 -13.09 -11.87 10.57
C PHE A 66 -14.56 -11.42 10.54
N GLN A 67 -15.50 -12.32 10.85
CA GLN A 67 -16.93 -11.99 10.96
C GLN A 67 -17.21 -11.08 12.15
N ALA A 68 -16.67 -11.41 13.33
CA ALA A 68 -16.87 -10.65 14.56
C ALA A 68 -16.39 -9.20 14.41
N LEU A 69 -15.29 -8.98 13.69
CA LEU A 69 -14.73 -7.66 13.41
C LEU A 69 -15.22 -7.03 12.10
N SER A 70 -16.19 -7.66 11.42
CA SER A 70 -16.70 -7.23 10.11
C SER A 70 -15.57 -6.83 9.16
N CYS A 71 -14.54 -7.67 9.08
CA CYS A 71 -13.33 -7.36 8.33
C CYS A 71 -13.62 -7.21 6.83
N GLU A 72 -12.92 -6.25 6.24
CA GLU A 72 -13.00 -5.83 4.85
C GLU A 72 -11.69 -6.23 4.14
N ILE A 73 -11.75 -6.46 2.82
CA ILE A 73 -10.53 -6.64 2.02
C ILE A 73 -9.77 -5.31 1.88
N VAL A 74 -8.49 -5.37 1.50
CA VAL A 74 -7.73 -4.19 1.11
C VAL A 74 -8.47 -3.46 -0.02
N TYR A 75 -8.58 -2.13 0.09
CA TYR A 75 -9.30 -1.32 -0.89
C TYR A 75 -8.77 -1.56 -2.32
N GLY A 76 -9.69 -1.75 -3.27
CA GLY A 76 -9.39 -2.03 -4.68
C GLY A 76 -8.99 -3.48 -4.99
N TYR A 77 -8.98 -4.38 -4.00
CA TYR A 77 -8.57 -5.78 -4.19
C TYR A 77 -9.50 -6.58 -5.11
N ASP A 78 -10.80 -6.33 -5.03
CA ASP A 78 -11.84 -6.94 -5.86
C ASP A 78 -12.03 -6.24 -7.21
N GLY A 79 -11.23 -5.22 -7.52
CA GLY A 79 -11.33 -4.48 -8.76
C GLY A 79 -12.49 -3.48 -8.81
N THR A 80 -13.15 -3.18 -7.69
CA THR A 80 -14.25 -2.21 -7.64
C THR A 80 -13.94 -1.03 -6.72
N THR A 81 -14.70 0.06 -6.88
CA THR A 81 -14.70 1.19 -5.96
C THR A 81 -15.84 1.04 -4.97
N GLY A 82 -15.56 1.24 -3.67
CA GLY A 82 -16.57 1.11 -2.63
C GLY A 82 -16.72 -0.32 -2.12
N GLN A 83 -17.69 -0.51 -1.23
CA GLN A 83 -17.78 -1.73 -0.44
C GLN A 83 -18.87 -2.67 -0.90
N HIS A 84 -18.50 -3.93 -0.99
CA HIS A 84 -19.45 -5.02 -1.03
C HIS A 84 -19.55 -5.71 0.32
N PRO A 85 -20.77 -6.14 0.72
CA PRO A 85 -20.92 -7.09 1.81
C PRO A 85 -20.12 -8.37 1.51
N TRP A 86 -19.26 -8.69 2.47
CA TRP A 86 -18.52 -9.92 2.73
C TRP A 86 -18.93 -11.18 1.93
N ASN A 87 -18.12 -11.61 0.95
CA ASN A 87 -18.10 -13.00 0.47
C ASN A 87 -16.69 -13.61 0.28
N TYR A 88 -15.62 -12.89 0.64
CA TYR A 88 -14.20 -13.24 0.44
C TYR A 88 -13.73 -13.46 -1.01
N GLY A 89 -14.58 -13.35 -2.02
CA GLY A 89 -14.22 -13.51 -3.43
C GLY A 89 -13.23 -14.66 -3.65
N ASN A 90 -12.11 -14.35 -4.31
CA ASN A 90 -10.99 -15.28 -4.51
C ASN A 90 -9.82 -15.09 -3.51
N GLY A 91 -9.99 -14.26 -2.48
CA GLY A 91 -8.93 -13.96 -1.50
C GLY A 91 -8.70 -15.10 -0.51
N LYS A 92 -7.50 -15.16 0.07
CA LYS A 92 -7.11 -16.17 1.09
C LYS A 92 -6.79 -15.50 2.43
N PRO A 93 -7.78 -14.92 3.13
CA PRO A 93 -7.55 -14.12 4.33
C PRO A 93 -6.88 -14.93 5.44
N GLU A 94 -5.82 -14.37 6.02
CA GLU A 94 -5.02 -15.00 7.08
C GLU A 94 -4.72 -14.01 8.22
N TYR A 95 -4.52 -12.74 7.90
CA TYR A 95 -4.12 -11.71 8.86
C TYR A 95 -5.11 -10.55 8.90
N ILE A 96 -5.54 -10.20 10.11
CA ILE A 96 -6.25 -8.97 10.44
C ILE A 96 -5.20 -7.89 10.71
N VAL A 97 -5.23 -6.80 9.95
CA VAL A 97 -4.30 -5.69 10.13
C VAL A 97 -4.80 -4.80 11.26
N LEU A 98 -4.05 -4.72 12.36
CA LEU A 98 -4.39 -3.87 13.51
C LEU A 98 -3.61 -2.56 13.52
N ASP A 99 -2.44 -2.51 12.89
CA ASP A 99 -1.73 -1.27 12.59
C ASP A 99 -1.04 -1.34 11.23
N GLY A 100 -0.89 -0.18 10.59
CA GLY A 100 -0.18 -0.05 9.32
C GLY A 100 -1.05 -0.26 8.07
N GLN A 101 -2.38 -0.18 8.19
CA GLN A 101 -3.30 -0.34 7.05
C GLN A 101 -2.99 0.61 5.88
N GLN A 102 -2.65 1.88 6.16
CA GLN A 102 -2.38 2.87 5.10
C GLN A 102 -1.12 2.49 4.32
N ARG A 103 -0.07 2.06 5.03
CA ARG A 103 1.17 1.55 4.42
C ARG A 103 0.90 0.29 3.61
N LEU A 104 0.08 -0.63 4.14
CA LEU A 104 -0.22 -1.90 3.48
C LEU A 104 -1.03 -1.69 2.18
N THR A 105 -2.06 -0.85 2.21
CA THR A 105 -2.83 -0.46 1.01
C THR A 105 -1.98 0.34 0.02
N ALA A 106 -1.07 1.20 0.49
CA ALA A 106 -0.13 1.92 -0.37
C ALA A 106 0.78 0.97 -1.17
N LEU A 107 1.32 -0.07 -0.53
CA LEU A 107 2.11 -1.11 -1.20
C LEU A 107 1.29 -1.86 -2.25
N TYR A 108 0.03 -2.18 -1.93
CA TYR A 108 -0.88 -2.79 -2.88
C TYR A 108 -1.06 -1.92 -4.13
N TYR A 109 -1.29 -0.62 -3.95
CA TYR A 109 -1.45 0.33 -5.05
C TYR A 109 -0.18 0.59 -5.86
N ALA A 110 0.99 0.57 -5.23
CA ALA A 110 2.26 0.79 -5.92
C ALA A 110 2.72 -0.44 -6.72
N PHE A 111 2.65 -1.64 -6.12
CA PHE A 111 3.24 -2.85 -6.69
C PHE A 111 2.24 -3.74 -7.42
N ILE A 112 1.02 -3.91 -6.90
CA ILE A 112 -0.01 -4.68 -7.61
C ILE A 112 -0.72 -3.81 -8.64
N ALA A 113 -0.82 -2.52 -8.35
CA ALA A 113 -1.40 -1.51 -9.22
C ALA A 113 -2.79 -1.95 -9.73
N PRO A 114 -3.79 -2.09 -8.84
CA PRO A 114 -5.15 -2.49 -9.24
C PRO A 114 -5.73 -1.49 -10.22
N ASP A 115 -6.63 -1.92 -11.10
CA ASP A 115 -7.32 -1.03 -12.05
C ASP A 115 -8.49 -0.28 -11.40
N VAL A 116 -8.22 0.31 -10.23
CA VAL A 116 -9.19 1.01 -9.39
C VAL A 116 -8.57 2.34 -8.97
N PRO A 117 -9.25 3.49 -9.08
CA PRO A 117 -8.73 4.74 -8.57
C PRO A 117 -8.70 4.74 -7.04
N LEU A 118 -7.75 5.49 -6.46
CA LEU A 118 -7.75 5.77 -5.02
C LEU A 118 -9.08 6.45 -4.60
N PRO A 119 -9.47 6.35 -3.31
CA PRO A 119 -10.67 7.00 -2.82
C PRO A 119 -10.71 8.49 -3.19
N ASN A 120 -11.87 8.95 -3.65
CA ASN A 120 -12.12 10.34 -4.07
C ASN A 120 -11.22 10.80 -5.23
N ARG A 121 -10.83 9.90 -6.14
CA ARG A 121 -10.08 10.24 -7.37
C ARG A 121 -10.81 9.70 -8.60
N ALA A 122 -10.76 10.48 -9.68
CA ALA A 122 -11.39 10.13 -10.94
C ALA A 122 -10.55 9.19 -11.80
N SER A 123 -9.24 9.09 -11.54
CA SER A 123 -8.30 8.30 -12.34
C SER A 123 -7.32 7.55 -11.47
N ARG A 124 -6.89 6.40 -11.96
CA ARG A 124 -5.85 5.58 -11.35
C ARG A 124 -4.51 6.28 -11.42
N ALA A 125 -3.78 6.26 -10.31
CA ALA A 125 -2.39 6.68 -10.25
C ALA A 125 -1.48 5.48 -10.55
N VAL A 126 -0.42 5.71 -11.31
CA VAL A 126 0.65 4.74 -11.57
C VAL A 126 1.95 5.29 -11.00
N TYR A 127 2.70 4.45 -10.30
CA TYR A 127 3.92 4.81 -9.59
C TYR A 127 5.13 4.24 -10.30
N PHE A 128 6.20 5.02 -10.38
CA PHE A 128 7.41 4.65 -11.11
C PHE A 128 8.64 5.37 -10.55
N VAL A 129 9.81 4.84 -10.93
CA VAL A 129 11.12 5.39 -10.62
C VAL A 129 11.80 5.81 -11.91
N HIS A 130 12.33 7.03 -11.95
CA HIS A 130 13.30 7.45 -12.95
C HIS A 130 14.67 6.89 -12.57
N VAL A 131 15.14 5.88 -13.31
CA VAL A 131 16.36 5.15 -13.00
C VAL A 131 17.59 6.06 -13.09
N ASP A 132 17.68 6.87 -14.14
CA ASP A 132 18.74 7.87 -14.33
C ASP A 132 18.84 8.84 -13.13
N LYS A 133 17.71 9.36 -12.66
CA LYS A 133 17.65 10.26 -11.51
C LYS A 133 17.97 9.54 -10.21
N PHE A 134 17.49 8.31 -10.05
CA PHE A 134 17.77 7.50 -8.86
C PHE A 134 19.26 7.20 -8.73
N MET A 135 19.89 6.76 -9.82
CA MET A 135 21.32 6.47 -9.87
C MET A 135 22.17 7.73 -9.76
N GLY A 136 21.66 8.88 -10.20
CA GLY A 136 22.24 10.20 -9.96
C GLY A 136 21.96 10.81 -8.58
N GLU A 137 21.46 10.03 -7.61
CA GLU A 137 21.13 10.43 -6.23
C GLU A 137 20.10 11.58 -6.11
N GLN A 138 19.35 11.86 -7.16
CA GLN A 138 18.28 12.87 -7.20
C GLN A 138 16.97 12.30 -6.65
N TYR A 139 17.00 11.79 -5.42
CA TYR A 139 15.91 10.97 -4.86
C TYR A 139 14.56 11.67 -4.76
N ASP A 140 14.52 13.00 -4.61
CA ASP A 140 13.26 13.74 -4.57
C ASP A 140 12.54 13.79 -5.92
N GLU A 141 13.31 13.72 -7.01
CA GLU A 141 12.82 13.71 -8.38
C GLU A 141 12.68 12.30 -8.96
N ALA A 142 13.44 11.33 -8.45
CA ALA A 142 13.47 9.97 -8.93
C ALA A 142 12.12 9.24 -8.76
N PHE A 143 11.45 9.43 -7.64
CA PHE A 143 10.17 8.77 -7.36
C PHE A 143 9.01 9.66 -7.77
N GLN A 144 8.18 9.17 -8.70
CA GLN A 144 7.04 9.93 -9.24
C GLN A 144 5.79 9.07 -9.35
N TYR A 145 4.67 9.75 -9.57
CA TYR A 145 3.43 9.13 -10.00
C TYR A 145 2.78 9.99 -11.09
N ASP A 146 2.03 9.35 -11.96
CA ASP A 146 1.18 10.04 -12.94
C ASP A 146 -0.19 9.37 -12.99
N TRP A 147 -1.18 10.10 -13.48
CA TRP A 147 -2.50 9.54 -13.76
C TRP A 147 -2.44 8.68 -15.02
N LEU A 148 -3.19 7.58 -15.05
CA LEU A 148 -3.28 6.70 -16.21
C LEU A 148 -4.02 7.37 -17.38
N SER A 149 -3.31 8.28 -18.05
CA SER A 149 -3.73 8.96 -19.27
C SER A 149 -3.40 8.12 -20.51
N LYS A 150 -3.91 8.51 -21.68
CA LYS A 150 -3.51 7.87 -22.96
C LYS A 150 -2.00 7.91 -23.19
N ARG A 151 -1.36 9.03 -22.83
CA ARG A 151 0.10 9.19 -22.91
C ARG A 151 0.79 8.19 -21.99
N PHE A 152 0.41 8.17 -20.72
CA PHE A 152 1.10 7.34 -19.73
C PHE A 152 0.85 5.84 -19.96
N SER A 153 -0.33 5.48 -20.46
CA SER A 153 -0.63 4.12 -20.90
C SER A 153 0.30 3.62 -22.01
N LYS A 154 0.73 4.50 -22.93
CA LYS A 154 1.71 4.14 -23.97
C LYS A 154 3.08 3.81 -23.37
N ILE A 155 3.50 4.54 -22.34
CA ILE A 155 4.77 4.31 -21.63
C ILE A 155 4.70 2.97 -20.90
N ILE A 156 3.67 2.77 -20.05
CA ILE A 156 3.55 1.57 -19.20
C ILE A 156 3.39 0.27 -20.00
N ASN A 157 2.83 0.33 -21.20
CA ASN A 157 2.65 -0.86 -22.05
C ASN A 157 3.78 -1.08 -23.07
N ASN A 158 4.83 -0.25 -23.09
CA ASN A 158 5.93 -0.36 -24.05
C ASN A 158 7.29 -0.31 -23.34
N ARG A 159 7.98 -1.46 -23.35
CA ARG A 159 9.30 -1.62 -22.71
C ARG A 159 10.39 -0.75 -23.34
N GLU A 160 10.41 -0.62 -24.66
CA GLU A 160 11.38 0.27 -25.34
C GLU A 160 11.22 1.72 -24.91
N VAL A 161 9.97 2.20 -24.77
CA VAL A 161 9.71 3.56 -24.28
C VAL A 161 10.10 3.70 -22.81
N GLN A 162 9.85 2.70 -21.98
CA GLN A 162 10.31 2.68 -20.58
C GLN A 162 11.82 2.78 -20.49
N TYR A 163 12.56 2.01 -21.29
CA TYR A 163 14.01 1.99 -21.27
C TYR A 163 14.59 3.32 -21.76
N ALA A 164 14.07 3.84 -22.87
CA ALA A 164 14.50 5.10 -23.45
C ALA A 164 14.20 6.32 -22.54
N GLU A 165 13.09 6.27 -21.77
CA GLU A 165 12.73 7.33 -20.81
C GLU A 165 13.24 7.08 -19.38
N HIS A 166 14.01 6.00 -19.16
CA HIS A 166 14.48 5.55 -17.85
C HIS A 166 13.36 5.33 -16.82
N ILE A 167 12.15 4.97 -17.25
CA ILE A 167 10.99 4.78 -16.39
C ILE A 167 10.88 3.32 -15.99
N PHE A 168 11.12 3.02 -14.71
CA PHE A 168 10.82 1.74 -14.08
C PHE A 168 9.45 1.76 -13.41
N PRO A 169 8.41 1.10 -13.95
CA PRO A 169 7.12 1.02 -13.28
C PRO A 169 7.20 0.12 -12.04
N LEU A 170 6.75 0.60 -10.89
CA LEU A 170 6.77 -0.19 -9.65
C LEU A 170 5.89 -1.45 -9.75
N SER A 171 4.90 -1.46 -10.64
CA SER A 171 4.05 -2.63 -10.90
C SER A 171 4.83 -3.84 -11.42
N VAL A 172 6.02 -3.65 -11.99
CA VAL A 172 6.91 -4.74 -12.42
C VAL A 172 7.30 -5.63 -11.24
N LEU A 173 7.44 -5.06 -10.03
CA LEU A 173 7.75 -5.82 -8.81
C LEU A 173 6.59 -6.72 -8.37
N GLY A 174 5.34 -6.30 -8.56
CA GLY A 174 4.15 -7.07 -8.17
C GLY A 174 3.53 -7.94 -9.27
N ALA A 175 3.96 -7.77 -10.52
CA ALA A 175 3.57 -8.63 -11.64
C ALA A 175 3.93 -10.11 -11.35
N GLY A 176 5.06 -10.34 -10.66
CA GLY A 176 5.54 -11.67 -10.28
C GLY A 176 6.10 -12.46 -11.46
N GLY A 177 6.47 -13.72 -11.21
CA GLY A 177 7.09 -14.56 -12.23
C GLY A 177 8.41 -13.96 -12.74
N TRP A 178 8.53 -13.83 -14.06
CA TRP A 178 9.75 -13.35 -14.72
C TRP A 178 9.73 -11.86 -15.08
N ASP A 179 8.69 -11.11 -14.70
CA ASP A 179 8.52 -9.74 -15.18
C ASP A 179 9.64 -8.79 -14.74
N LEU A 180 10.06 -8.90 -13.46
CA LEU A 180 11.18 -8.14 -12.90
C LEU A 180 12.52 -8.54 -13.56
N PRO A 181 12.95 -9.83 -13.56
CA PRO A 181 14.16 -10.23 -14.27
C PRO A 181 14.18 -9.81 -15.74
N ASN A 182 13.05 -9.96 -16.45
CA ASN A 182 12.94 -9.57 -17.85
C ASN A 182 13.05 -8.05 -18.04
N TRP A 183 12.49 -7.25 -17.13
CA TRP A 183 12.63 -5.79 -17.17
C TRP A 183 14.10 -5.39 -16.99
N VAL A 184 14.74 -5.92 -15.93
CA VAL A 184 16.14 -5.59 -15.60
C VAL A 184 17.07 -5.98 -16.74
N GLN A 185 17.00 -7.22 -17.20
CA GLN A 185 17.83 -7.71 -18.32
C GLN A 185 17.54 -6.96 -19.62
N GLY A 186 16.27 -6.63 -19.89
CA GLY A 186 15.89 -5.86 -21.07
C GLY A 186 16.44 -4.43 -21.05
N TYR A 187 16.37 -3.77 -19.90
CA TYR A 187 16.89 -2.41 -19.71
C TYR A 187 18.42 -2.37 -19.84
N GLU A 188 19.12 -3.36 -19.27
CA GLU A 188 20.56 -3.51 -19.41
C GLU A 188 20.97 -3.79 -20.87
N ALA A 189 20.28 -4.71 -21.54
CA ALA A 189 20.54 -5.05 -22.94
C ALA A 189 20.29 -3.86 -23.87
N PHE A 190 19.25 -3.07 -23.62
CA PHE A 190 18.94 -1.86 -24.38
C PHE A 190 20.12 -0.88 -24.39
N TRP A 191 20.69 -0.57 -23.23
CA TRP A 191 21.82 0.35 -23.14
C TRP A 191 23.12 -0.25 -23.66
N LYS A 192 23.36 -1.57 -23.47
CA LYS A 192 24.50 -2.26 -24.09
C LYS A 192 24.44 -2.25 -25.63
N GLN A 193 23.25 -2.35 -26.21
CA GLN A 193 23.06 -2.20 -27.65
C GLN A 193 23.33 -0.76 -28.09
N ALA A 194 22.83 0.24 -27.34
CA ALA A 194 23.10 1.65 -27.63
C ALA A 194 24.60 1.99 -27.61
N VAL A 195 25.38 1.36 -26.73
CA VAL A 195 26.86 1.46 -26.73
C VAL A 195 27.42 0.93 -28.06
N SER A 196 27.02 -0.26 -28.46
CA SER A 196 27.49 -0.91 -29.69
C SER A 196 27.16 -0.09 -30.94
N ASP A 197 25.95 0.49 -30.99
CA ASP A 197 25.48 1.33 -32.09
C ASP A 197 26.27 2.65 -32.17
N ALA A 198 26.49 3.31 -31.04
CA ALA A 198 27.25 4.55 -30.98
C ALA A 198 28.73 4.37 -31.34
N GLN A 199 29.35 3.28 -30.89
CA GLN A 199 30.71 2.91 -31.26
C GLN A 199 30.83 2.61 -32.76
N SER A 200 29.86 1.88 -33.33
CA SER A 200 29.81 1.59 -34.77
C SER A 200 29.64 2.86 -35.62
N ALA A 201 28.94 3.86 -35.08
CA ALA A 201 28.77 5.16 -35.72
C ALA A 201 29.97 6.12 -35.51
N ASN A 202 31.00 5.72 -34.75
CA ASN A 202 32.11 6.57 -34.29
C ASN A 202 31.63 7.87 -33.59
N ASP A 203 30.49 7.81 -32.89
CA ASP A 203 29.93 8.92 -32.12
C ASP A 203 30.37 8.79 -30.65
N THR A 204 31.53 9.35 -30.32
CA THR A 204 32.17 9.22 -29.00
C THR A 204 31.28 9.75 -27.87
N THR A 205 30.62 10.89 -28.08
CA THR A 205 29.74 11.49 -27.07
C THR A 205 28.54 10.58 -26.75
N LYS A 206 27.90 10.01 -27.77
CA LYS A 206 26.81 9.06 -27.52
C LYS A 206 27.28 7.76 -26.90
N ALA A 207 28.48 7.30 -27.27
CA ALA A 207 29.05 6.10 -26.68
C ALA A 207 29.30 6.30 -25.18
N GLU A 208 29.87 7.43 -24.76
CA GLU A 208 30.08 7.76 -23.34
C GLU A 208 28.77 7.80 -22.55
N ILE A 209 27.74 8.46 -23.09
CA ILE A 209 26.40 8.53 -22.46
C ILE A 209 25.78 7.12 -22.33
N ALA A 210 25.86 6.32 -23.40
CA ALA A 210 25.29 4.97 -23.40
C ALA A 210 26.03 4.03 -22.43
N ILE A 211 27.36 4.17 -22.30
CA ILE A 211 28.17 3.40 -21.33
C ILE A 211 27.72 3.73 -19.91
N PHE A 212 27.60 5.03 -19.58
CA PHE A 212 27.12 5.47 -18.28
C PHE A 212 25.73 4.90 -17.94
N HIS A 213 24.80 4.90 -18.90
CA HIS A 213 23.48 4.32 -18.68
C HIS A 213 23.49 2.79 -18.57
N ALA A 214 24.38 2.09 -19.28
CA ALA A 214 24.54 0.65 -19.15
C ALA A 214 25.07 0.26 -17.77
N GLU A 215 26.05 0.99 -17.23
CA GLU A 215 26.57 0.81 -15.87
C GLU A 215 25.46 1.06 -14.82
N ASN A 216 24.69 2.14 -15.00
CA ASN A 216 23.55 2.44 -14.15
C ASN A 216 22.46 1.36 -14.21
N ALA A 217 22.24 0.75 -15.37
CA ALA A 217 21.26 -0.33 -15.54
C ALA A 217 21.64 -1.59 -14.75
N GLU A 218 22.92 -1.98 -14.81
CA GLU A 218 23.44 -3.11 -14.04
C GLU A 218 23.35 -2.84 -12.53
N ALA A 219 23.82 -1.68 -12.07
CA ALA A 219 23.77 -1.30 -10.67
C ALA A 219 22.33 -1.18 -10.13
N PHE A 220 21.40 -0.65 -10.93
CA PHE A 220 19.98 -0.60 -10.56
C PHE A 220 19.36 -2.00 -10.46
N GLY A 221 19.75 -2.92 -11.35
CA GLY A 221 19.33 -4.32 -11.28
C GLY A 221 19.72 -4.99 -9.96
N GLU A 222 20.98 -4.84 -9.55
CA GLU A 222 21.47 -5.36 -8.25
C GLU A 222 20.77 -4.68 -7.06
N HIS A 223 20.52 -3.37 -7.14
CA HIS A 223 19.75 -2.66 -6.14
C HIS A 223 18.32 -3.23 -6.00
N LEU A 224 17.62 -3.46 -7.12
CA LEU A 224 16.27 -4.05 -7.12
C LEU A 224 16.26 -5.46 -6.50
N LYS A 225 17.31 -6.24 -6.74
CA LYS A 225 17.47 -7.57 -6.13
C LYS A 225 17.63 -7.45 -4.60
N GLY A 226 18.52 -6.58 -4.13
CA GLY A 226 18.71 -6.32 -2.71
C GLY A 226 17.41 -5.90 -2.01
N ILE A 227 16.67 -4.94 -2.56
CA ILE A 227 15.41 -4.50 -1.93
C ILE A 227 14.30 -5.56 -1.96
N THR A 228 14.30 -6.49 -2.93
CA THR A 228 13.24 -7.50 -3.00
C THR A 228 13.52 -8.71 -2.14
N GLU A 229 14.79 -9.11 -2.04
CA GLU A 229 15.22 -10.33 -1.33
C GLU A 229 15.65 -10.03 0.12
N GLU A 230 16.30 -8.90 0.36
CA GLU A 230 16.97 -8.60 1.63
C GLU A 230 16.19 -7.61 2.50
N TYR A 231 15.48 -6.65 1.90
CA TYR A 231 14.70 -5.66 2.66
C TYR A 231 13.65 -6.33 3.54
N GLN A 232 13.80 -6.16 4.85
CA GLN A 232 12.93 -6.78 5.86
C GLN A 232 11.89 -5.79 6.39
N VAL A 233 10.64 -6.20 6.29
CA VAL A 233 9.52 -5.48 6.89
C VAL A 233 9.21 -6.10 8.25
N ALA A 234 9.40 -5.34 9.32
CA ALA A 234 9.07 -5.77 10.67
C ALA A 234 7.54 -5.84 10.90
N TYR A 235 7.08 -6.88 11.59
CA TYR A 235 5.73 -6.98 12.12
C TYR A 235 5.69 -7.68 13.47
N ILE A 236 4.62 -7.43 14.22
CA ILE A 236 4.28 -8.11 15.45
C ILE A 236 3.03 -8.93 15.15
N GLU A 237 3.12 -10.24 15.33
CA GLU A 237 1.99 -11.17 15.18
C GLU A 237 1.33 -11.43 16.53
N LEU A 238 0.02 -11.25 16.58
CA LEU A 238 -0.85 -11.68 17.67
C LEU A 238 -1.38 -13.08 17.41
N ASP A 239 -1.45 -13.90 18.48
CA ASP A 239 -1.91 -15.28 18.39
C ASP A 239 -3.39 -15.39 18.01
N LYS A 240 -3.72 -16.39 17.19
CA LYS A 240 -5.07 -16.68 16.69
C LYS A 240 -6.10 -17.02 17.77
N ASP A 241 -5.64 -17.45 18.94
CA ASP A 241 -6.50 -17.88 20.04
C ASP A 241 -6.74 -16.73 21.05
N LEU A 242 -6.36 -15.48 20.72
CA LEU A 242 -6.76 -14.31 21.49
C LEU A 242 -8.25 -13.98 21.30
N GLU A 243 -8.89 -13.56 22.39
CA GLU A 243 -10.27 -13.07 22.36
C GLU A 243 -10.38 -11.70 21.69
N VAL A 244 -11.49 -11.48 20.97
CA VAL A 244 -11.76 -10.23 20.22
C VAL A 244 -11.66 -9.00 21.13
N ASP A 245 -12.25 -9.04 22.32
CA ASP A 245 -12.25 -7.93 23.28
C ASP A 245 -10.82 -7.51 23.65
N LYS A 246 -9.93 -8.49 23.87
CA LYS A 246 -8.52 -8.22 24.19
C LYS A 246 -7.79 -7.57 23.02
N VAL A 247 -8.11 -7.96 21.80
CA VAL A 247 -7.50 -7.37 20.61
C VAL A 247 -7.96 -5.92 20.42
N CYS A 248 -9.25 -5.65 20.65
CA CYS A 248 -9.79 -4.28 20.66
C CYS A 248 -9.11 -3.42 21.74
N ASP A 249 -8.85 -3.98 22.92
CA ASP A 249 -8.11 -3.30 23.98
C ASP A 249 -6.66 -2.99 23.57
N ILE A 250 -5.94 -3.97 23.01
CA ILE A 250 -4.57 -3.79 22.50
C ILE A 250 -4.54 -2.69 21.43
N PHE A 251 -5.47 -2.74 20.48
CA PHE A 251 -5.60 -1.74 19.42
C PHE A 251 -5.83 -0.33 20.00
N THR A 252 -6.75 -0.21 20.97
CA THR A 252 -7.06 1.05 21.63
C THR A 252 -5.83 1.59 22.36
N GLN A 253 -5.11 0.75 23.11
CA GLN A 253 -3.95 1.17 23.90
C GLN A 253 -2.79 1.68 23.02
N ILE A 254 -2.46 0.97 21.94
CA ILE A 254 -1.36 1.33 21.04
C ILE A 254 -1.62 2.68 20.37
N ASN A 255 -2.84 2.86 19.86
CA ASN A 255 -3.22 4.07 19.15
C ASN A 255 -3.57 5.27 20.05
N SER A 256 -3.64 5.06 21.37
CA SER A 256 -3.86 6.12 22.35
C SER A 256 -2.56 6.82 22.81
N ARG A 257 -1.41 6.15 22.68
CA ARG A 257 -0.15 6.59 23.33
C ARG A 257 0.94 7.13 22.40
N GLY A 258 0.96 6.77 21.11
CA GLY A 258 2.11 7.06 20.22
C GLY A 258 1.85 8.06 19.09
N ILE A 259 0.79 7.86 18.30
CA ILE A 259 0.28 8.78 17.28
C ILE A 259 -1.24 8.60 17.28
N ARG A 260 -2.00 9.68 17.49
CA ARG A 260 -3.43 9.61 17.76
C ARG A 260 -4.20 9.07 16.55
N LEU A 261 -4.92 7.95 16.73
CA LEU A 261 -6.19 7.76 16.03
C LEU A 261 -7.05 9.00 16.24
N ASP A 262 -7.84 9.37 15.23
CA ASP A 262 -8.90 10.34 15.48
C ASP A 262 -9.89 9.77 16.52
N VAL A 263 -10.66 10.65 17.15
CA VAL A 263 -11.67 10.25 18.15
C VAL A 263 -12.63 9.20 17.58
N PHE A 264 -12.87 9.21 16.27
CA PHE A 264 -13.71 8.26 15.58
C PHE A 264 -13.19 6.82 15.65
N GLY A 265 -11.91 6.58 15.33
CA GLY A 265 -11.33 5.24 15.39
C GLY A 265 -11.32 4.63 16.80
N LEU A 266 -11.09 5.47 17.83
CA LEU A 266 -11.17 5.03 19.22
C LEU A 266 -12.61 4.67 19.63
N VAL A 267 -13.58 5.52 19.29
CA VAL A 267 -14.99 5.27 19.62
C VAL A 267 -15.53 4.04 18.86
N ASN A 268 -15.13 3.86 17.61
CA ASN A 268 -15.54 2.70 16.81
C ASN A 268 -14.97 1.39 17.41
N ALA A 269 -13.70 1.37 17.81
CA ALA A 269 -13.10 0.21 18.48
C ALA A 269 -13.78 -0.11 19.83
N LEU A 270 -14.16 0.90 20.61
CA LEU A 270 -14.85 0.72 21.90
C LEU A 270 -16.29 0.22 21.76
N LEU A 271 -16.99 0.60 20.69
CA LEU A 271 -18.38 0.23 20.47
C LEU A 271 -18.54 -1.08 19.69
N LYS A 272 -17.48 -1.57 19.03
CA LYS A 272 -17.50 -2.82 18.27
C LYS A 272 -17.84 -4.05 19.12
N PRO A 273 -17.25 -4.28 20.32
CA PRO A 273 -17.67 -5.36 21.23
C PRO A 273 -19.15 -5.29 21.65
N LYS A 274 -19.77 -4.11 21.55
CA LYS A 274 -21.19 -3.89 21.85
C LYS A 274 -22.12 -4.13 20.66
N GLY A 275 -21.58 -4.63 19.54
CA GLY A 275 -22.35 -4.96 18.33
C GLY A 275 -22.63 -3.79 17.40
N LEU A 276 -22.05 -2.60 17.63
CA LEU A 276 -22.25 -1.42 16.78
C LEU A 276 -21.17 -1.30 15.69
N GLN A 277 -21.57 -0.94 14.47
CA GLN A 277 -20.70 -0.78 13.30
C GLN A 277 -20.73 0.66 12.79
N LEU A 278 -20.03 1.58 13.47
CA LEU A 278 -20.16 3.02 13.19
C LEU A 278 -19.75 3.40 11.77
N LYS A 279 -18.79 2.68 11.19
CA LYS A 279 -18.33 2.89 9.81
C LYS A 279 -19.44 2.59 8.80
N HIS A 280 -20.18 1.49 9.00
CA HIS A 280 -21.34 1.15 8.18
C HIS A 280 -22.44 2.20 8.32
N MET A 281 -22.79 2.55 9.56
CA MET A 281 -23.79 3.58 9.85
C MET A 281 -23.42 4.94 9.25
N TRP A 282 -22.15 5.32 9.30
CA TRP A 282 -21.65 6.54 8.67
C TRP A 282 -21.80 6.50 7.15
N ARG A 283 -21.43 5.41 6.48
CA ARG A 283 -21.56 5.28 5.02
C ARG A 283 -23.02 5.37 4.56
N GLU A 284 -23.96 4.81 5.33
CA GLU A 284 -25.39 4.93 5.05
C GLU A 284 -25.91 6.37 5.24
N ALA A 285 -25.39 7.08 6.24
CA ALA A 285 -25.82 8.43 6.58
C ALA A 285 -25.13 9.51 5.72
N ALA A 286 -23.88 9.33 5.34
CA ALA A 286 -23.04 10.36 4.71
C ALA A 286 -23.64 10.96 3.43
N PRO A 287 -24.23 10.19 2.49
CA PRO A 287 -24.90 10.76 1.32
C PRO A 287 -26.08 11.67 1.67
N ARG A 288 -26.73 11.42 2.82
CA ARG A 288 -27.84 12.26 3.31
C ARG A 288 -27.34 13.56 3.94
N LEU A 289 -26.04 13.71 4.13
CA LEU A 289 -25.41 14.83 4.82
C LEU A 289 -24.52 15.65 3.87
N GLU A 290 -24.44 15.27 2.58
CA GLU A 290 -23.65 15.97 1.55
C GLU A 290 -24.02 17.45 1.36
N PHE A 291 -25.23 17.86 1.76
CA PHE A 291 -25.69 19.24 1.63
C PHE A 291 -25.13 20.20 2.69
N ILE A 292 -24.41 19.70 3.69
CA ILE A 292 -23.84 20.53 4.76
C ILE A 292 -22.32 20.58 4.59
N ASP A 293 -21.80 21.70 4.11
CA ASP A 293 -20.35 21.89 3.94
C ASP A 293 -19.74 22.51 5.19
N THR A 294 -19.21 21.68 6.09
CA THR A 294 -18.23 22.15 7.07
C THR A 294 -17.20 21.06 7.39
N GLY A 295 -15.91 21.42 7.31
CA GLY A 295 -14.77 20.53 7.61
C GLY A 295 -14.69 19.99 9.06
N LYS A 296 -15.71 20.22 9.90
CA LYS A 296 -15.85 19.68 11.27
C LYS A 296 -17.07 18.79 11.46
N MET A 297 -17.87 18.55 10.42
CA MET A 297 -19.17 17.90 10.58
C MET A 297 -19.10 16.44 11.03
N ASN A 298 -18.07 15.70 10.63
CA ASN A 298 -17.84 14.33 11.11
C ASN A 298 -17.80 14.29 12.65
N VAL A 299 -17.25 15.33 13.30
CA VAL A 299 -17.19 15.42 14.77
C VAL A 299 -18.57 15.73 15.37
N TYR A 300 -19.33 16.63 14.78
CA TYR A 300 -20.66 17.04 15.30
C TYR A 300 -21.70 15.94 15.20
N ILE A 301 -21.71 15.18 14.09
CA ILE A 301 -22.66 14.09 13.90
C ILE A 301 -22.38 12.95 14.88
N LEU A 302 -21.12 12.70 15.19
CA LEU A 302 -20.74 11.73 16.21
C LEU A 302 -21.10 12.20 17.62
N GLN A 303 -21.06 13.51 17.91
CA GLN A 303 -21.62 14.05 19.15
C GLN A 303 -23.13 13.82 19.24
N VAL A 304 -23.87 13.95 18.13
CA VAL A 304 -25.31 13.65 18.09
C VAL A 304 -25.56 12.15 18.30
N ILE A 305 -24.82 11.26 17.62
CA ILE A 305 -24.92 9.80 17.82
C ILE A 305 -24.57 9.41 19.27
N LYS A 306 -23.59 10.07 19.89
CA LYS A 306 -23.28 9.92 21.32
C LYS A 306 -24.46 10.31 22.22
N THR A 307 -25.24 11.31 21.80
CA THR A 307 -26.36 11.83 22.59
C THR A 307 -27.61 10.97 22.44
N GLU A 308 -27.82 10.32 21.29
CA GLU A 308 -29.01 9.49 21.03
C GLU A 308 -28.81 7.98 21.29
N GLY A 309 -27.56 7.51 21.44
CA GLY A 309 -27.24 6.08 21.66
C GLY A 309 -26.93 5.67 23.11
N LEU A 310 -27.13 6.55 24.10
CA LEU A 310 -26.72 6.34 25.49
C LEU A 310 -27.84 6.68 26.49
N ASP A 311 -28.98 5.98 26.39
CA ASP A 311 -29.77 5.62 27.58
C ASP A 311 -29.20 4.33 28.20
N LEU A 312 -27.92 4.35 28.58
CA LEU A 312 -27.38 3.38 29.53
C LEU A 312 -27.26 4.08 30.87
N HIS A 313 -28.25 3.83 31.73
CA HIS A 313 -28.17 4.15 33.14
C HIS A 313 -26.86 3.61 33.71
N PHE A 314 -26.06 4.52 34.27
CA PHE A 314 -24.88 4.22 35.10
C PHE A 314 -25.27 3.39 36.33
#